data_AF-A0A0H5E660-F1
#
_entry.id   AF-A0A0H5E660-F1
#
_cell.length_a   1.000
_cell.length_b   1.000
_cell.length_c   1.000
_cell.angle_alpha   90.00
_cell.angle_beta   90.00
_cell.angle_gamma   90.00
#
_symmetry.space_group_name_H-M   'P 1'
#
loop_
_entity.id
_entity.type
_entity.pdbx_description
1 polymer ?
#
loop_
_entity_poly.entity_id
_entity_poly.type
_entity_poly.pdbx_seq_one_letter_code
_entity_poly.pdbx_strand_id
1 'polypeptide(L)'
;MKRFIALSLFVITALSLTSCRPTRQHQQRLGGPWDKVCQDRVDNEEMTKIVLTYARDLKKQYKLKLHDSRMYYNDSIYKLRLDFTSQQISDLCEARFVLVDIVEGYLKRINENSILRGQIANRPFSANNIEVHVTFTSFYVKLDDPMYVQSMILEDGTAFFFNAELGQRTSEYWHKRIEPYSKTLQIVNIEREIGPEEDVNMFDEEIGKYFESGVDE
;
A
#
# COMPACT_ATOMS: atom_id res chain seq x y z
N MET A 1 56.40 13.39 -47.12
CA MET A 1 55.85 13.28 -45.75
C MET A 1 54.31 13.17 -45.80
N LYS A 2 53.77 12.02 -46.23
CA LYS A 2 52.32 11.76 -46.32
C LYS A 2 52.05 10.25 -46.22
N ARG A 3 52.51 9.56 -45.17
CA ARG A 3 52.19 8.14 -44.93
C ARG A 3 52.32 7.75 -43.45
N PHE A 4 51.67 8.46 -42.52
CA PHE A 4 51.69 8.04 -41.10
C PHE A 4 50.45 8.41 -40.25
N ILE A 5 49.32 8.80 -40.85
CA ILE A 5 48.13 9.23 -40.08
C ILE A 5 46.93 8.27 -40.24
N ALA A 6 47.01 7.26 -41.12
CA ALA A 6 45.86 6.43 -41.45
C ALA A 6 45.67 5.16 -40.57
N LEU A 7 46.49 4.95 -39.54
CA LEU A 7 46.47 3.70 -38.75
C LEU A 7 46.05 3.87 -37.28
N SER A 8 45.80 5.09 -36.80
CA SER A 8 45.35 5.34 -35.41
C SER A 8 43.84 5.53 -35.25
N LEU A 9 43.08 5.59 -36.35
CA LEU A 9 41.62 5.83 -36.32
C LEU A 9 40.75 4.57 -36.44
N PHE A 10 41.35 3.40 -36.66
CA PHE A 10 40.60 2.13 -36.80
C PHE A 10 40.54 1.28 -35.52
N VAL A 11 41.26 1.67 -34.46
CA VAL A 11 41.30 0.92 -33.18
C VAL A 11 40.38 1.53 -32.12
N ILE A 12 39.89 2.77 -32.30
CA ILE A 12 39.02 3.44 -31.33
C ILE A 12 37.53 3.21 -31.60
N THR A 13 37.14 2.78 -32.81
CA THR A 13 35.73 2.49 -33.16
C THR A 13 35.32 1.03 -32.92
N ALA A 14 36.25 0.14 -32.57
CA ALA A 14 35.95 -1.27 -32.29
C ALA A 14 35.67 -1.59 -30.81
N LEU A 15 35.82 -0.60 -29.91
CA LEU A 15 35.56 -0.76 -28.46
C LEU A 15 34.17 -0.25 -28.03
N SER A 16 33.34 0.20 -28.98
CA SER A 16 32.02 0.78 -28.69
C SER A 16 30.83 -0.16 -28.93
N LEU A 17 31.06 -1.43 -29.28
CA LEU A 17 29.99 -2.37 -29.67
C LEU A 17 29.90 -3.66 -28.84
N THR A 18 30.55 -3.72 -27.67
CA THR A 18 30.39 -4.82 -26.71
C THR A 18 29.99 -4.31 -25.33
N SER A 19 28.79 -3.71 -25.26
CA SER A 19 28.05 -3.58 -24.00
C SER A 19 26.54 -3.73 -24.24
N CYS A 20 26.15 -4.76 -24.99
CA CYS A 20 24.87 -5.41 -24.73
C CYS A 20 25.04 -6.25 -23.45
N ARG A 21 25.05 -5.58 -22.30
CA ARG A 21 24.80 -6.27 -21.03
C ARG A 21 23.35 -6.76 -21.12
N PRO A 22 23.09 -8.07 -21.08
CA PRO A 22 21.73 -8.52 -20.89
C PRO A 22 21.23 -7.89 -19.59
N THR A 23 20.11 -7.18 -19.70
CA THR A 23 19.33 -6.70 -18.56
C THR A 23 19.30 -7.82 -17.53
N ARG A 24 19.90 -7.58 -16.36
CA ARG A 24 19.65 -8.40 -15.18
C ARG A 24 18.15 -8.33 -14.97
N GLN A 25 17.44 -9.34 -15.47
CA GLN A 25 16.15 -9.73 -14.92
C GLN A 25 16.41 -9.95 -13.44
N HIS A 26 16.05 -8.94 -12.64
CA HIS A 26 15.83 -9.15 -11.23
C HIS A 26 14.66 -10.12 -11.14
N GLN A 27 15.03 -11.40 -11.05
CA GLN A 27 14.43 -12.33 -10.11
C GLN A 27 13.02 -12.83 -10.47
N GLN A 28 12.88 -13.40 -11.67
CA GLN A 28 12.12 -14.64 -11.76
C GLN A 28 12.99 -15.73 -11.12
N ARG A 29 12.82 -15.92 -9.80
CA ARG A 29 13.38 -17.08 -9.12
C ARG A 29 12.70 -18.31 -9.72
N LEU A 30 13.48 -18.99 -10.54
CA LEU A 30 13.41 -20.41 -10.86
C LEU A 30 12.84 -21.18 -9.68
N GLY A 31 11.65 -21.73 -9.86
CA GLY A 31 11.10 -22.68 -8.92
C GLY A 31 11.98 -23.92 -8.89
N GLY A 32 12.70 -24.07 -7.79
CA GLY A 32 13.56 -25.22 -7.55
C GLY A 32 12.72 -26.46 -7.21
N PRO A 33 13.34 -27.65 -7.12
CA PRO A 33 12.67 -28.90 -6.74
C PRO A 33 11.93 -28.85 -5.38
N TRP A 34 12.13 -27.79 -4.59
CA TRP A 34 11.49 -27.52 -3.32
C TRP A 34 10.12 -26.85 -3.45
N ASP A 35 9.79 -26.23 -4.59
CA ASP A 35 8.51 -25.54 -4.80
C ASP A 35 7.31 -26.50 -4.91
N LYS A 36 7.57 -27.79 -5.18
CA LYS A 36 6.51 -28.80 -5.36
C LYS A 36 6.12 -29.55 -4.08
N VAL A 37 6.90 -29.44 -3.00
CA VAL A 37 6.71 -30.32 -1.81
C VAL A 37 5.77 -29.69 -0.76
N CYS A 38 5.50 -28.39 -0.84
CA CYS A 38 4.69 -27.69 0.17
C CYS A 38 3.26 -27.37 -0.28
N GLN A 39 2.90 -27.64 -1.54
CA GLN A 39 1.60 -27.23 -2.10
C GLN A 39 0.44 -28.14 -1.68
N ASP A 40 0.71 -29.40 -1.33
CA ASP A 40 -0.35 -30.40 -1.08
C ASP A 40 -0.88 -30.44 0.37
N ARG A 41 -0.30 -29.68 1.32
CA ARG A 41 -0.65 -29.76 2.75
C ARG A 41 -1.55 -28.66 3.28
N VAL A 42 -1.58 -27.51 2.61
CA VAL A 42 -2.36 -26.35 3.06
C VAL A 42 -3.47 -26.12 2.04
N ASP A 43 -4.67 -26.58 2.38
CA ASP A 43 -5.87 -26.18 1.66
C ASP A 43 -6.05 -24.66 1.80
N ASN A 44 -5.84 -23.97 0.70
CA ASN A 44 -5.86 -22.51 0.63
C ASN A 44 -7.20 -21.95 0.17
N GLU A 45 -8.20 -22.82 -0.06
CA GLU A 45 -9.50 -22.41 -0.62
C GLU A 45 -10.21 -21.43 0.33
N GLU A 46 -10.24 -21.75 1.63
CA GLU A 46 -10.92 -20.92 2.62
C GLU A 46 -10.24 -19.57 2.83
N MET A 47 -8.90 -19.53 2.84
CA MET A 47 -8.17 -18.26 2.90
C MET A 47 -8.43 -17.43 1.63
N THR A 48 -8.38 -18.06 0.46
CA THR A 48 -8.66 -17.41 -0.83
C THR A 48 -10.08 -16.83 -0.85
N LYS A 49 -11.07 -17.57 -0.33
CA LYS A 49 -12.45 -17.11 -0.22
C LYS A 49 -12.60 -15.90 0.70
N ILE A 50 -11.91 -15.88 1.84
CA ILE A 50 -11.87 -14.71 2.73
C ILE A 50 -11.28 -13.50 2.00
N VAL A 51 -10.12 -13.68 1.35
CA VAL A 51 -9.43 -12.64 0.57
C VAL A 51 -10.34 -12.05 -0.49
N LEU A 52 -10.90 -12.88 -1.37
CA LEU A 52 -11.71 -12.40 -2.49
C LEU A 52 -13.04 -11.78 -2.04
N THR A 53 -13.67 -12.35 -1.01
CA THR A 53 -14.94 -11.83 -0.51
C THR A 53 -14.74 -10.48 0.16
N TYR A 54 -13.74 -10.35 1.04
CA TYR A 54 -13.56 -9.10 1.76
C TYR A 54 -12.94 -8.00 0.87
N ALA A 55 -12.07 -8.35 -0.08
CA ALA A 55 -11.63 -7.41 -1.10
C ALA A 55 -12.79 -6.81 -1.92
N ARG A 56 -13.87 -7.58 -2.14
CA ARG A 56 -15.08 -7.05 -2.81
C ARG A 56 -15.80 -6.02 -1.95
N ASP A 57 -15.83 -6.20 -0.63
CA ASP A 57 -16.42 -5.23 0.30
C ASP A 57 -15.58 -3.94 0.33
N LEU A 58 -14.26 -4.08 0.45
CA LEU A 58 -13.30 -2.96 0.40
C LEU A 58 -13.38 -2.19 -0.93
N LYS A 59 -13.63 -2.88 -2.05
CA LYS A 59 -13.89 -2.22 -3.35
C LYS A 59 -15.12 -1.33 -3.32
N LYS A 60 -16.18 -1.73 -2.63
CA LYS A 60 -17.42 -0.93 -2.55
C LYS A 60 -17.21 0.28 -1.65
N GLN A 61 -16.62 0.05 -0.47
CA GLN A 61 -16.41 1.04 0.59
C GLN A 61 -15.34 2.08 0.23
N TYR A 62 -14.17 1.62 -0.19
CA TYR A 62 -12.96 2.46 -0.38
C TYR A 62 -12.44 2.49 -1.82
N LYS A 63 -13.24 2.00 -2.79
CA LYS A 63 -12.83 1.89 -4.20
C LYS A 63 -11.50 1.14 -4.41
N LEU A 64 -11.10 0.32 -3.44
CA LEU A 64 -9.88 -0.47 -3.48
C LEU A 64 -10.05 -1.66 -4.43
N LYS A 65 -9.15 -1.78 -5.40
CA LYS A 65 -9.05 -2.96 -6.26
C LYS A 65 -7.88 -3.82 -5.78
N LEU A 66 -8.18 -5.04 -5.36
CA LEU A 66 -7.16 -6.06 -5.11
C LEU A 66 -6.46 -6.38 -6.43
N HIS A 67 -5.14 -6.20 -6.44
CA HIS A 67 -4.27 -6.47 -7.58
C HIS A 67 -3.62 -7.85 -7.46
N ASP A 68 -3.06 -8.17 -6.28
CA ASP A 68 -2.42 -9.45 -5.99
C ASP A 68 -2.63 -9.82 -4.52
N SER A 69 -2.51 -11.11 -4.21
CA SER A 69 -2.50 -11.61 -2.84
C SER A 69 -1.58 -12.82 -2.76
N ARG A 70 -0.75 -12.90 -1.71
CA ARG A 70 0.19 -14.00 -1.52
C ARG A 70 0.10 -14.55 -0.11
N MET A 71 0.19 -15.86 0.01
CA MET A 71 0.26 -16.55 1.29
C MET A 71 1.66 -17.13 1.45
N TYR A 72 2.25 -16.93 2.62
CA TYR A 72 3.51 -17.54 2.98
C TYR A 72 3.26 -18.66 3.98
N TYR A 73 3.89 -19.80 3.72
CA TYR A 73 3.69 -21.02 4.49
C TYR A 73 5.03 -21.68 4.82
N ASN A 74 5.08 -22.30 6.00
CA ASN A 74 6.13 -23.23 6.44
C ASN A 74 5.41 -24.32 7.26
N ASP A 75 4.90 -25.35 6.56
CA ASP A 75 3.91 -26.34 7.02
C ASP A 75 2.53 -25.78 7.45
N SER A 76 2.45 -24.49 7.75
CA SER A 76 1.22 -23.75 8.04
C SER A 76 1.35 -22.32 7.54
N ILE A 77 0.21 -21.67 7.26
CA ILE A 77 0.13 -20.27 6.86
C ILE A 77 0.63 -19.42 8.03
N TYR A 78 1.69 -18.64 7.80
CA TYR A 78 2.25 -17.75 8.83
C TYR A 78 2.14 -16.27 8.47
N LYS A 79 1.92 -15.94 7.18
CA LYS A 79 1.79 -14.56 6.72
C LYS A 79 0.89 -14.47 5.48
N LEU A 80 0.12 -13.39 5.39
CA LEU A 80 -0.73 -13.04 4.25
C LEU A 80 -0.31 -11.67 3.73
N ARG A 81 -0.04 -11.55 2.44
CA ARG A 81 0.22 -10.30 1.75
C ARG A 81 -0.95 -9.93 0.83
N LEU A 82 -1.29 -8.64 0.84
CA LEU A 82 -2.37 -8.07 0.06
C LEU A 82 -1.88 -6.81 -0.65
N ASP A 83 -1.98 -6.78 -1.98
CA ASP A 83 -1.61 -5.64 -2.79
C ASP A 83 -2.87 -5.02 -3.41
N PHE A 84 -3.20 -3.79 -3.04
CA PHE A 84 -4.35 -3.02 -3.53
C PHE A 84 -3.93 -1.78 -4.31
N THR A 85 -4.85 -1.33 -5.16
CA THR A 85 -4.75 -0.06 -5.88
C THR A 85 -6.06 0.71 -5.74
N SER A 86 -6.00 2.04 -5.67
CA SER A 86 -7.18 2.92 -5.73
C SER A 86 -6.88 4.16 -6.56
N GLN A 87 -7.92 4.78 -7.10
CA GLN A 87 -7.82 6.11 -7.74
C GLN A 87 -8.33 7.22 -6.82
N GLN A 88 -8.75 6.90 -5.59
CA GLN A 88 -9.13 7.91 -4.62
C GLN A 88 -7.90 8.67 -4.15
N ILE A 89 -8.10 9.97 -3.93
CA ILE A 89 -7.17 10.80 -3.18
C ILE A 89 -7.44 10.50 -1.71
N SER A 90 -6.39 10.34 -0.91
CA SER A 90 -6.52 10.05 0.51
C SER A 90 -5.52 10.88 1.29
N ASP A 91 -5.97 11.56 2.34
CA ASP A 91 -5.06 12.19 3.29
C ASP A 91 -4.49 11.16 4.29
N LEU A 92 -3.64 11.60 5.22
CA LEU A 92 -3.05 10.71 6.21
C LEU A 92 -4.11 10.08 7.13
N CYS A 93 -5.10 10.84 7.58
CA CYS A 93 -6.13 10.35 8.49
C CYS A 93 -6.97 9.27 7.80
N GLU A 94 -7.51 9.57 6.63
CA GLU A 94 -8.24 8.62 5.79
C GLU A 94 -7.42 7.36 5.51
N ALA A 95 -6.14 7.51 5.16
CA ALA A 95 -5.27 6.36 4.91
C ALA A 95 -5.13 5.46 6.16
N ARG A 96 -5.05 6.04 7.37
CA ARG A 96 -5.06 5.26 8.62
C ARG A 96 -6.36 4.48 8.79
N PHE A 97 -7.51 5.11 8.55
CA PHE A 97 -8.81 4.45 8.61
C PHE A 97 -8.88 3.27 7.64
N VAL A 98 -8.47 3.49 6.39
CA VAL A 98 -8.44 2.44 5.36
C VAL A 98 -7.51 1.30 5.78
N LEU A 99 -6.32 1.60 6.29
CA LEU A 99 -5.37 0.56 6.72
C LEU A 99 -5.93 -0.28 7.87
N VAL A 100 -6.47 0.37 8.90
CA VAL A 100 -7.08 -0.30 10.05
C VAL A 100 -8.24 -1.19 9.61
N ASP A 101 -9.11 -0.71 8.72
CA ASP A 101 -10.24 -1.51 8.24
C ASP A 101 -9.80 -2.73 7.44
N ILE A 102 -8.79 -2.59 6.57
CA ILE A 102 -8.22 -3.73 5.87
C ILE A 102 -7.72 -4.76 6.90
N VAL A 103 -6.87 -4.33 7.82
CA VAL A 103 -6.16 -5.22 8.75
C VAL A 103 -7.15 -5.88 9.72
N GLU A 104 -7.92 -5.11 10.47
CA GLU A 104 -8.88 -5.65 11.44
C GLU A 104 -9.95 -6.49 10.76
N GLY A 105 -10.41 -6.08 9.57
CA GLY A 105 -11.42 -6.82 8.83
C GLY A 105 -10.94 -8.18 8.35
N TYR A 106 -9.66 -8.31 7.96
CA TYR A 106 -9.04 -9.60 7.64
C TYR A 106 -8.74 -10.41 8.89
N LEU A 107 -8.14 -9.81 9.93
CA LEU A 107 -7.84 -10.50 11.19
C LEU A 107 -9.09 -11.11 11.79
N LYS A 108 -10.20 -10.37 11.83
CA LYS A 108 -11.49 -10.86 12.29
C LYS A 108 -11.92 -12.12 11.52
N ARG A 109 -12.01 -12.03 10.19
CA ARG A 109 -12.49 -13.13 9.33
C ARG A 109 -11.59 -14.37 9.42
N ILE A 110 -10.27 -14.18 9.46
CA ILE A 110 -9.29 -15.28 9.56
C ILE A 110 -9.36 -15.95 10.93
N ASN A 111 -9.38 -15.17 12.01
CA ASN A 111 -9.38 -15.70 13.38
C ASN A 111 -10.71 -16.36 13.77
N GLU A 112 -11.83 -15.86 13.24
CA GLU A 112 -13.17 -16.42 13.45
C GLU A 112 -13.43 -17.68 12.60
N ASN A 113 -12.75 -17.86 11.46
CA ASN A 113 -12.93 -19.04 10.61
C ASN A 113 -12.43 -20.32 11.31
N SER A 114 -13.32 -21.29 11.48
CA SER A 114 -13.04 -22.56 12.17
C SER A 114 -12.22 -23.54 11.33
N ILE A 115 -12.31 -23.48 10.00
CA ILE A 115 -11.60 -24.37 9.07
C ILE A 115 -10.10 -24.06 9.07
N LEU A 116 -9.75 -22.76 9.08
CA LEU A 116 -8.36 -22.31 9.10
C LEU A 116 -7.62 -22.60 10.43
N ARG A 117 -8.31 -23.08 11.47
CA ARG A 117 -7.72 -23.32 12.80
C ARG A 117 -6.49 -24.22 12.77
N GLY A 118 -6.52 -25.28 11.98
CA GLY A 118 -5.41 -26.25 11.89
C GLY A 118 -4.33 -25.89 10.87
N GLN A 119 -4.49 -24.77 10.15
CA GLN A 119 -3.65 -24.43 9.01
C GLN A 119 -2.80 -23.17 9.26
N ILE A 120 -2.91 -22.54 10.43
CA ILE A 120 -2.26 -21.28 10.78
C ILE A 120 -1.17 -21.53 11.83
N ALA A 121 0.05 -21.05 11.57
CA ALA A 121 1.21 -21.36 12.40
C ALA A 121 1.20 -20.63 13.77
N ASN A 122 0.60 -19.44 13.84
CA ASN A 122 0.59 -18.58 15.03
C ASN A 122 -0.81 -18.01 15.29
N ARG A 123 -1.61 -18.68 16.13
CA ARG A 123 -2.95 -18.20 16.52
C ARG A 123 -2.90 -17.40 17.84
N PRO A 124 -3.63 -16.28 17.96
CA PRO A 124 -4.38 -15.61 16.89
C PRO A 124 -3.43 -14.99 15.84
N PHE A 125 -3.87 -14.97 14.59
CA PHE A 125 -3.23 -14.13 13.57
C PHE A 125 -3.29 -12.68 14.07
N SER A 126 -2.20 -11.95 13.90
CA SER A 126 -2.04 -10.56 14.35
C SER A 126 -1.61 -9.67 13.18
N ALA A 127 -1.51 -8.36 13.41
CA ALA A 127 -1.01 -7.43 12.39
C ALA A 127 0.40 -7.80 11.88
N ASN A 128 1.23 -8.48 12.69
CA ASN A 128 2.55 -8.98 12.26
C ASN A 128 2.46 -10.09 11.20
N ASN A 129 1.30 -10.73 11.08
CA ASN A 129 1.04 -11.79 10.11
C ASN A 129 0.39 -11.26 8.82
N ILE A 130 0.16 -9.96 8.69
CA ILE A 130 -0.44 -9.34 7.50
C ILE A 130 0.52 -8.31 6.90
N GLU A 131 0.79 -8.43 5.61
CA GLU A 131 1.40 -7.39 4.78
C GLU A 131 0.30 -6.73 3.94
N VAL A 132 0.22 -5.41 3.98
CA VAL A 132 -0.71 -4.64 3.15
C VAL A 132 0.08 -3.64 2.36
N HIS A 133 -0.11 -3.59 1.05
CA HIS A 133 0.42 -2.54 0.20
C HIS A 133 -0.76 -1.89 -0.52
N VAL A 134 -0.95 -0.59 -0.35
CA VAL A 134 -1.96 0.16 -1.10
C VAL A 134 -1.29 1.28 -1.86
N THR A 135 -1.54 1.35 -3.15
CA THR A 135 -1.09 2.46 -4.00
C THR A 135 -2.29 3.28 -4.46
N PHE A 136 -2.27 4.57 -4.18
CA PHE A 136 -3.25 5.55 -4.64
C PHE A 136 -2.74 6.18 -5.95
N THR A 137 -3.26 5.71 -7.07
CA THR A 137 -2.95 6.20 -8.43
C THR A 137 -4.10 7.05 -8.94
N SER A 138 -4.22 8.28 -8.46
CA SER A 138 -5.22 9.24 -8.97
C SER A 138 -4.65 10.05 -10.14
N PHE A 139 -5.46 10.27 -11.18
CA PHE A 139 -5.11 11.16 -12.29
C PHE A 139 -5.01 12.63 -11.85
N TYR A 140 -5.76 13.00 -10.80
CA TYR A 140 -5.81 14.36 -10.27
C TYR A 140 -4.65 14.68 -9.34
N VAL A 141 -3.95 13.66 -8.85
CA VAL A 141 -2.69 13.84 -8.14
C VAL A 141 -1.62 14.12 -9.19
N LYS A 142 -1.66 15.35 -9.72
CA LYS A 142 -0.48 16.00 -10.26
C LYS A 142 0.44 16.31 -9.08
N LEU A 143 1.09 15.25 -8.60
CA LEU A 143 2.53 15.21 -8.35
C LEU A 143 3.11 16.45 -7.64
N ASP A 144 3.29 16.31 -6.33
CA ASP A 144 3.85 17.25 -5.33
C ASP A 144 2.81 17.94 -4.43
N ASP A 145 1.94 17.13 -3.80
CA ASP A 145 1.13 17.61 -2.68
C ASP A 145 1.38 16.74 -1.43
N PRO A 146 2.14 17.25 -0.43
CA PRO A 146 2.46 16.51 0.78
C PRO A 146 1.26 16.30 1.70
N MET A 147 0.10 16.89 1.41
CA MET A 147 -1.14 16.64 2.14
C MET A 147 -1.73 15.26 1.88
N TYR A 148 -1.42 14.65 0.73
CA TYR A 148 -2.02 13.39 0.30
C TYR A 148 -1.04 12.23 0.31
N VAL A 149 -1.56 11.04 0.63
CA VAL A 149 -0.83 9.78 0.66
C VAL A 149 -0.88 9.14 -0.73
N GLN A 150 0.30 8.90 -1.32
CA GLN A 150 0.44 8.14 -2.56
C GLN A 150 0.48 6.64 -2.32
N SER A 151 1.10 6.21 -1.22
CA SER A 151 1.10 4.79 -0.88
C SER A 151 1.17 4.57 0.62
N MET A 152 0.59 3.46 1.06
CA MET A 152 0.73 2.98 2.43
C MET A 152 1.11 1.52 2.43
N ILE A 153 1.96 1.15 3.39
CA ILE A 153 2.48 -0.20 3.57
C ILE A 153 2.32 -0.58 5.04
N LEU A 154 1.86 -1.79 5.30
CA LEU A 154 2.02 -2.47 6.58
C LEU A 154 2.94 -3.66 6.35
N GLU A 155 4.05 -3.71 7.10
CA GLU A 155 4.97 -4.85 7.10
C GLU A 155 5.49 -5.04 8.53
N ASP A 156 5.46 -6.28 9.01
CA ASP A 156 5.96 -6.67 10.34
C ASP A 156 5.44 -5.76 11.48
N GLY A 157 4.14 -5.43 11.43
CA GLY A 157 3.47 -4.60 12.43
C GLY A 157 3.83 -3.12 12.38
N THR A 158 4.55 -2.67 11.35
CA THR A 158 4.92 -1.26 11.15
C THR A 158 4.18 -0.70 9.95
N ALA A 159 3.49 0.43 10.16
CA ALA A 159 2.81 1.18 9.11
C ALA A 159 3.73 2.27 8.55
N PHE A 160 3.76 2.37 7.23
CA PHE A 160 4.49 3.37 6.47
C PHE A 160 3.50 4.11 5.58
N PHE A 161 3.48 5.43 5.66
CA PHE A 161 2.68 6.30 4.79
C PHE A 161 3.63 7.20 4.01
N PHE A 162 3.50 7.18 2.69
CA PHE A 162 4.33 7.94 1.76
C PHE A 162 3.47 8.99 1.07
N ASN A 163 3.91 10.24 1.15
CA ASN A 163 3.26 11.38 0.51
C ASN A 163 3.34 11.32 -1.03
N ALA A 164 2.45 12.04 -1.70
CA ALA A 164 2.37 12.12 -3.15
C ALA A 164 3.32 13.15 -3.76
N GLU A 165 4.61 12.80 -3.84
CA GLU A 165 5.68 13.67 -4.39
C GLU A 165 6.34 13.10 -5.65
N LEU A 166 6.90 13.99 -6.48
CA LEU A 166 7.68 13.64 -7.68
C LEU A 166 9.10 13.17 -7.32
N GLY A 167 9.23 11.87 -7.10
CA GLY A 167 10.45 11.05 -7.13
C GLY A 167 11.81 11.77 -7.13
N GLN A 168 12.40 11.86 -5.94
CA GLN A 168 13.82 11.65 -5.71
C GLN A 168 14.03 10.74 -4.48
N ARG A 169 14.13 9.43 -4.73
CA ARG A 169 14.39 8.36 -3.73
C ARG A 169 15.46 8.66 -2.67
N THR A 170 16.34 9.63 -2.90
CA THR A 170 17.45 10.00 -2.01
C THR A 170 17.17 11.19 -1.08
N SER A 171 16.10 11.97 -1.26
CA SER A 171 15.75 13.13 -0.41
C SER A 171 14.52 12.93 0.49
N GLU A 172 13.81 11.81 0.35
CA GLU A 172 12.41 11.62 0.82
C GLU A 172 12.24 11.07 2.26
N TYR A 173 13.30 11.04 3.07
CA TYR A 173 13.21 10.46 4.43
C TYR A 173 12.36 11.26 5.42
N TRP A 174 12.04 12.54 5.13
CA TRP A 174 11.39 13.46 6.07
C TRP A 174 9.87 13.58 5.87
N HIS A 175 9.34 13.24 4.69
CA HIS A 175 7.91 13.31 4.36
C HIS A 175 7.20 11.95 4.43
N LYS A 176 7.81 10.99 5.12
CA LYS A 176 7.22 9.68 5.42
C LYS A 176 6.76 9.64 6.86
N ARG A 177 5.55 9.15 7.10
CA ARG A 177 5.13 8.78 8.45
C ARG A 177 5.41 7.30 8.65
N ILE A 178 6.18 6.98 9.68
CA ILE A 178 6.43 5.61 10.10
C ILE A 178 5.96 5.49 11.53
N GLU A 179 5.09 4.53 11.80
CA GLU A 179 4.54 4.31 13.12
C GLU A 179 4.22 2.83 13.32
N PRO A 180 4.28 2.29 14.55
CA PRO A 180 3.77 0.95 14.81
C PRO A 180 2.27 0.91 14.53
N TYR A 181 1.78 -0.20 13.98
CA TYR A 181 0.36 -0.37 13.66
C TYR A 181 -0.56 -0.14 14.87
N SER A 182 -0.11 -0.51 16.08
CA SER A 182 -0.84 -0.24 17.32
C SER A 182 -1.13 1.25 17.54
N LYS A 183 -0.23 2.14 17.09
CA LYS A 183 -0.45 3.58 17.16
C LYS A 183 -1.48 4.05 16.13
N THR A 184 -1.41 3.54 14.91
CA THR A 184 -2.41 3.79 13.86
C THR A 184 -3.80 3.37 14.32
N LEU A 185 -3.93 2.16 14.88
CA LEU A 185 -5.18 1.64 15.43
C LEU A 185 -5.70 2.51 16.58
N GLN A 186 -4.83 2.93 17.50
CA GLN A 186 -5.21 3.82 18.59
C GLN A 186 -5.79 5.14 18.08
N ILE A 187 -5.13 5.77 17.09
CA ILE A 187 -5.59 7.04 16.50
C ILE A 187 -6.98 6.84 15.89
N VAL A 188 -7.15 5.84 15.03
CA VAL A 188 -8.44 5.56 14.37
C VAL A 188 -9.56 5.30 15.38
N ASN A 189 -9.28 4.60 16.47
CA ASN A 189 -10.29 4.37 17.51
C ASN A 189 -10.69 5.66 18.22
N ILE A 190 -9.73 6.54 18.55
CA ILE A 190 -10.01 7.84 19.17
C ILE A 190 -10.86 8.71 18.22
N GLU A 191 -10.49 8.79 16.94
CA GLU A 191 -11.25 9.57 15.94
C GLU A 191 -12.69 9.05 15.80
N ARG A 192 -12.90 7.72 15.85
CA ARG A 192 -14.24 7.11 15.82
C ARG A 192 -15.07 7.43 17.05
N GLU A 193 -14.44 7.60 18.22
CA GLU A 193 -15.11 7.95 19.47
C GLU A 193 -15.52 9.43 19.50
N ILE A 194 -14.69 10.31 18.93
CA ILE A 194 -14.98 11.75 18.83
C ILE A 194 -16.15 12.01 17.87
N GLY A 195 -16.30 11.18 16.83
CA GLY A 195 -17.30 11.37 15.79
C GLY A 195 -16.81 12.33 14.69
N PRO A 196 -17.59 12.54 13.62
CA PRO A 196 -17.22 13.52 12.61
C PRO A 196 -17.07 14.90 13.28
N GLU A 197 -16.05 15.67 12.88
CA GLU A 197 -16.01 17.10 13.21
C GLU A 197 -17.33 17.70 12.72
N GLU A 198 -18.16 18.19 13.66
CA GLU A 198 -19.17 19.16 13.30
C GLU A 198 -18.38 20.35 12.78
N ASP A 199 -18.36 20.55 11.46
CA ASP A 199 -17.93 21.80 10.85
C ASP A 199 -18.78 22.90 11.50
N VAL A 200 -18.25 23.49 12.58
CA VAL A 200 -18.84 24.67 13.20
C VAL A 200 -18.68 25.75 12.14
N ASN A 201 -19.72 25.91 11.31
CA ASN A 201 -19.88 27.01 10.37
C ASN A 201 -19.98 28.32 11.16
N MET A 202 -18.87 28.74 11.76
CA MET A 202 -18.73 30.01 12.46
C MET A 202 -18.92 31.20 11.50
N PHE A 203 -18.84 30.95 10.19
CA PHE A 203 -19.07 31.94 9.13
C PHE A 203 -20.54 32.09 8.71
N ASP A 204 -21.42 31.12 8.96
CA ASP A 204 -22.82 31.23 8.53
C ASP A 204 -23.69 32.03 9.52
N GLU A 205 -23.35 32.08 10.81
CA GLU A 205 -24.11 32.86 11.80
C GLU A 205 -23.83 34.37 11.76
N GLU A 206 -22.64 34.82 11.34
CA GLU A 206 -22.35 36.26 11.26
C GLU A 206 -22.90 36.91 9.98
N ILE A 207 -22.91 36.20 8.84
CA ILE A 207 -23.42 36.79 7.58
C ILE A 207 -24.96 36.96 7.62
N GLY A 208 -25.68 36.06 8.28
CA GLY A 208 -27.14 36.19 8.45
C GLY A 208 -27.56 37.46 9.20
N LYS A 209 -26.77 37.93 10.17
CA LYS A 209 -27.09 39.15 10.95
C LYS A 209 -26.88 40.46 10.19
N TYR A 210 -26.03 40.47 9.17
CA TYR A 210 -25.80 41.68 8.36
C TYR A 210 -26.84 41.87 7.25
N PHE A 211 -27.54 40.82 6.82
CA PHE A 211 -28.57 40.92 5.77
C PHE A 211 -29.98 41.25 6.29
N GLU A 212 -30.27 41.03 7.57
CA GLU A 212 -31.60 41.34 8.16
C GLU A 212 -31.74 42.80 8.66
N SER A 213 -30.67 43.60 8.67
CA SER A 213 -30.71 44.99 9.16
C SER A 213 -30.72 46.07 8.06
N GLY A 214 -30.80 45.68 6.78
CA GLY A 214 -30.63 46.60 5.65
C GLY A 214 -31.79 46.72 4.67
N VAL A 215 -32.97 46.19 4.98
CA VAL A 215 -34.15 46.25 4.09
C VAL A 215 -35.30 46.95 4.79
N ASP A 216 -35.17 48.25 5.01
CA ASP A 216 -36.28 49.17 5.26
C ASP A 216 -35.93 50.53 4.63
N GLU A 217 -36.18 50.67 3.32
CA GLU A 217 -36.42 51.95 2.62
C GLU A 217 -37.58 51.79 1.62
#